data_AF-A0A945VAF5-F1
#
_entry.id   AF-A0A945VAF5-F1
#
_cell.length_a   1.000
_cell.length_b   1.000
_cell.length_c   1.000
_cell.angle_alpha   90.00
_cell.angle_beta   90.00
_cell.angle_gamma   90.00
#
_symmetry.space_group_name_H-M   'P 1'
#
loop_
_entity.id
_entity.type
_entity.pdbx_description
1 polymer ?
#
loop_
_entity_poly.entity_id
_entity_poly.type
_entity_poly.pdbx_seq_one_letter_code
_entity_poly.pdbx_strand_id
1 'polypeptide(L)'
;LKFRVMSSDVLVAQMEAMGASPQKMAFSEVYGGLQQGVVDGQENTWSNIYGKKFFEVQDGTTETDHGILDYLVVTNIDWLNGLDADVRDQFLTIFNEVTELRNAESYAVNQANRQAIIDAGGEVRTLTSEQRQLWVDAMKPVWSKFESDVGAENIAAAQKINMAN
;
A
#
# COMPACT_ATOMS: atom_id res chain seq x y z
N LEU A 1 -9.14 17.25 -5.48
CA LEU A 1 -9.75 16.00 -4.99
C LEU A 1 -9.34 15.77 -3.55
N LYS A 2 -10.26 15.30 -2.71
CA LYS A 2 -10.00 14.82 -1.36
C LYS A 2 -9.60 13.36 -1.43
N PHE A 3 -8.41 13.01 -0.96
CA PHE A 3 -7.90 11.64 -1.00
C PHE A 3 -7.83 11.06 0.40
N ARG A 4 -8.46 9.91 0.60
CA ARG A 4 -8.24 9.15 1.82
C ARG A 4 -6.81 8.63 1.87
N VAL A 5 -6.14 8.81 3.00
CA VAL A 5 -4.82 8.24 3.30
C VAL A 5 -4.85 7.46 4.62
N MET A 6 -3.87 6.56 4.80
CA MET A 6 -3.60 5.97 6.12
C MET A 6 -3.06 7.04 7.08
N SER A 7 -2.97 6.72 8.36
CA SER A 7 -2.37 7.64 9.36
C SER A 7 -0.84 7.70 9.20
N SER A 8 -0.38 8.35 8.14
CA SER A 8 1.03 8.56 7.79
C SER A 8 1.25 9.97 7.27
N ASP A 9 2.23 10.68 7.82
CA ASP A 9 2.56 12.04 7.39
C ASP A 9 3.25 12.04 6.02
N VAL A 10 3.95 10.96 5.67
CA VAL A 10 4.53 10.77 4.31
C VAL A 10 3.42 10.73 3.27
N LEU A 11 2.34 9.97 3.51
CA LEU A 11 1.22 9.85 2.57
C LEU A 11 0.40 11.13 2.48
N VAL A 12 0.28 11.89 3.58
CA VAL A 12 -0.27 13.25 3.56
C VAL A 12 0.54 14.13 2.61
N ALA A 13 1.85 14.20 2.81
CA ALA A 13 2.73 15.02 1.98
C ALA A 13 2.76 14.57 0.51
N GLN A 14 2.62 13.27 0.24
CA GLN A 14 2.50 12.69 -1.10
C GLN A 14 1.27 13.24 -1.84
N MET A 15 0.10 13.19 -1.21
CA MET A 15 -1.14 13.69 -1.80
C MET A 15 -1.12 15.21 -1.98
N GLU A 16 -0.57 15.95 -1.02
CA GLU A 16 -0.37 17.40 -1.13
C GLU A 16 0.55 17.76 -2.31
N ALA A 17 1.61 16.99 -2.55
CA ALA A 17 2.52 17.20 -3.67
C ALA A 17 1.84 17.03 -5.03
N MET A 18 0.77 16.23 -5.10
CA MET A 18 -0.10 16.10 -6.28
C MET A 18 -1.20 17.17 -6.35
N GLY A 19 -1.25 18.11 -5.41
CA GLY A 19 -2.31 19.11 -5.31
C GLY A 19 -3.64 18.58 -4.79
N ALA A 20 -3.66 17.37 -4.21
CA ALA A 20 -4.84 16.80 -3.55
C ALA A 20 -4.93 17.24 -2.09
N SER A 21 -6.11 17.07 -1.49
CA SER A 21 -6.35 17.31 -0.07
C SER A 21 -6.43 15.96 0.67
N PRO A 22 -5.39 15.55 1.41
CA PRO A 22 -5.40 14.28 2.12
C PRO A 22 -6.34 14.30 3.33
N GLN A 23 -7.01 13.18 3.58
CA GLN A 23 -7.83 12.95 4.76
C GLN A 23 -7.46 11.60 5.40
N LYS A 24 -6.91 11.65 6.61
CA LYS A 24 -6.64 10.43 7.40
C LYS A 24 -7.97 9.79 7.78
N MET A 25 -8.13 8.49 7.50
CA MET A 25 -9.37 7.75 7.78
C MET A 25 -9.08 6.28 8.04
N ALA A 26 -9.81 5.68 8.99
CA ALA A 26 -9.65 4.26 9.30
C ALA A 26 -10.04 3.40 8.09
N PHE A 27 -9.35 2.28 7.90
CA PHE A 27 -9.57 1.42 6.73
C PHE A 27 -11.02 0.90 6.63
N SER A 28 -11.68 0.67 7.77
CA SER A 28 -13.08 0.23 7.86
C SER A 28 -14.08 1.27 7.36
N GLU A 29 -13.72 2.55 7.35
CA GLU A 29 -14.61 3.65 6.98
C GLU A 29 -14.53 4.01 5.49
N VAL A 30 -13.50 3.52 4.78
CA VAL A 30 -13.15 3.97 3.42
C VAL A 30 -14.30 3.75 2.43
N TYR A 31 -14.92 2.56 2.42
CA TYR A 31 -16.02 2.30 1.47
C TYR A 31 -17.16 3.30 1.66
N GLY A 32 -17.61 3.50 2.90
CA GLY A 32 -18.66 4.47 3.21
C GLY A 32 -18.24 5.90 2.89
N GLY A 33 -16.98 6.25 3.17
CA GLY A 33 -16.42 7.57 2.86
C GLY A 33 -16.40 7.88 1.35
N LEU A 34 -16.06 6.90 0.52
CA LEU A 34 -16.12 7.01 -0.95
C LEU A 34 -17.57 7.08 -1.43
N GLN A 35 -18.42 6.15 -0.95
CA GLN A 35 -19.83 6.07 -1.34
C GLN A 35 -20.61 7.37 -1.03
N GLN A 36 -20.31 8.01 0.10
CA GLN A 36 -20.99 9.22 0.56
C GLN A 36 -20.32 10.51 0.04
N GLY A 37 -19.20 10.41 -0.70
CA GLY A 37 -18.45 11.56 -1.19
C GLY A 37 -17.76 12.38 -0.09
N VAL A 38 -17.47 11.76 1.06
CA VAL A 38 -16.61 12.38 2.11
C VAL A 38 -15.20 12.57 1.55
N VAL A 39 -14.72 11.55 0.83
CA VAL A 39 -13.47 11.55 0.07
C VAL A 39 -13.77 11.19 -1.38
N ASP A 40 -13.01 11.76 -2.31
CA ASP A 40 -13.20 11.54 -3.74
C ASP A 40 -12.41 10.32 -4.24
N GLY A 41 -11.26 10.04 -3.61
CA GLY A 41 -10.34 9.00 -4.03
C GLY A 41 -9.55 8.37 -2.89
N GLN A 42 -8.78 7.34 -3.22
CA GLN A 42 -7.91 6.61 -2.31
C GLN A 42 -6.75 5.95 -3.07
N GLU A 43 -5.76 5.45 -2.32
CA GLU A 43 -4.73 4.53 -2.81
C GLU A 43 -4.83 3.17 -2.08
N ASN A 44 -4.68 2.07 -2.82
CA ASN A 44 -4.56 0.73 -2.25
C ASN A 44 -4.09 -0.31 -3.28
N THR A 45 -3.82 -1.52 -2.81
CA THR A 45 -3.51 -2.67 -3.65
C THR A 45 -4.77 -3.23 -4.33
N TRP A 46 -4.59 -3.95 -5.44
CA TRP A 46 -5.68 -4.64 -6.14
C TRP A 46 -6.47 -5.57 -5.23
N SER A 47 -5.78 -6.31 -4.36
CA SER A 47 -6.39 -7.20 -3.37
C SER A 47 -7.39 -6.46 -2.47
N ASN A 48 -7.01 -5.29 -1.94
CA ASN A 48 -7.90 -4.50 -1.09
C ASN A 48 -9.01 -3.81 -1.88
N ILE A 49 -8.71 -3.27 -3.07
CA ILE A 49 -9.73 -2.63 -3.92
C ILE A 49 -10.85 -3.63 -4.26
N TYR A 50 -10.49 -4.86 -4.63
CA TYR A 50 -11.46 -5.92 -4.90
C TYR A 50 -12.14 -6.39 -3.61
N GLY A 51 -11.37 -6.80 -2.60
CA GLY A 51 -11.90 -7.41 -1.37
C GLY A 51 -12.76 -6.48 -0.52
N LYS A 52 -12.53 -5.16 -0.60
CA LYS A 52 -13.39 -4.13 0.03
C LYS A 52 -14.38 -3.49 -0.94
N LYS A 53 -14.42 -3.94 -2.19
CA LYS A 53 -15.34 -3.46 -3.22
C LYS A 53 -15.24 -1.97 -3.50
N PHE A 54 -14.06 -1.36 -3.29
CA PHE A 54 -13.89 0.08 -3.57
C PHE A 54 -14.15 0.41 -5.03
N PHE A 55 -13.95 -0.54 -5.95
CA PHE A 55 -14.28 -0.40 -7.37
C PHE A 55 -15.77 -0.17 -7.64
N GLU A 56 -16.69 -0.55 -6.73
CA GLU A 56 -18.13 -0.30 -6.88
C GLU A 56 -18.50 1.19 -6.66
N VAL A 57 -17.61 1.96 -6.00
CA VAL A 57 -17.86 3.34 -5.54
C VAL A 57 -16.78 4.31 -6.00
N GLN A 58 -16.09 3.97 -7.08
CA GLN A 58 -15.05 4.78 -7.72
C GLN A 58 -15.27 4.76 -9.24
N ASP A 59 -14.93 5.86 -9.93
CA ASP A 59 -15.10 5.94 -11.39
C ASP A 59 -14.12 5.05 -12.18
N GLY A 60 -13.13 4.49 -11.49
CA GLY A 60 -12.07 3.69 -12.06
C GLY A 60 -10.84 3.69 -11.16
N THR A 61 -9.84 2.89 -11.53
CA THR A 61 -8.55 2.81 -10.85
C THR A 61 -7.44 2.98 -11.87
N THR A 62 -6.46 3.82 -11.57
CA THR A 62 -5.26 3.95 -12.39
C THR A 62 -4.13 3.11 -11.79
N GLU A 63 -3.61 2.17 -12.57
CA GLU A 63 -2.41 1.40 -12.28
C GLU A 63 -1.19 2.33 -12.35
N THR A 64 -0.74 2.75 -11.19
CA THR A 64 0.28 3.80 -11.02
C THR A 64 1.57 3.26 -10.41
N ASP A 65 1.51 2.17 -9.65
CA ASP A 65 2.63 1.53 -8.95
C ASP A 65 3.53 2.55 -8.22
N HIS A 66 2.90 3.53 -7.57
CA HIS A 66 3.56 4.70 -6.99
C HIS A 66 4.00 4.51 -5.53
N GLY A 67 3.64 3.39 -4.92
CA GLY A 67 3.97 3.07 -3.53
C GLY A 67 3.79 1.57 -3.25
N ILE A 68 4.22 1.16 -2.06
CA ILE A 68 4.09 -0.21 -1.57
C ILE A 68 3.22 -0.25 -0.30
N LEU A 69 2.44 -1.31 -0.14
CA LEU A 69 1.71 -1.61 1.08
C LEU A 69 2.10 -3.01 1.55
N ASP A 70 3.03 -3.05 2.51
CA ASP A 70 3.49 -4.25 3.17
C ASP A 70 3.20 -4.19 4.68
N TYR A 71 3.40 -5.32 5.37
CA TYR A 71 3.06 -5.47 6.78
C TYR A 71 4.26 -5.98 7.57
N LEU A 72 4.48 -5.38 8.74
CA LEU A 72 5.30 -5.97 9.78
C LEU A 72 4.38 -6.75 10.71
N VAL A 73 4.53 -8.07 10.78
CA VAL A 73 3.82 -8.86 11.79
C VAL A 73 4.48 -8.64 13.14
N VAL A 74 3.70 -8.18 14.11
CA VAL A 74 4.19 -7.80 15.45
C VAL A 74 3.48 -8.62 16.52
N THR A 75 4.21 -8.96 17.59
CA THR A 75 3.66 -9.57 18.80
C THR A 75 4.36 -9.00 20.04
N ASN A 76 3.80 -9.26 21.21
CA ASN A 76 4.41 -8.92 22.49
C ASN A 76 5.57 -9.88 22.81
N ILE A 77 6.73 -9.34 23.16
CA ILE A 77 7.94 -10.12 23.41
C ILE A 77 7.84 -11.01 24.65
N ASP A 78 7.15 -10.57 25.70
CA ASP A 78 6.94 -11.33 26.93
C ASP A 78 6.01 -12.52 26.68
N TRP A 79 4.96 -12.31 25.87
CA TRP A 79 4.09 -13.40 25.43
C TRP A 79 4.87 -14.43 24.62
N LEU A 80 5.61 -14.01 23.60
CA LEU A 80 6.38 -14.92 22.75
C LEU A 80 7.44 -15.68 23.55
N ASN A 81 8.16 -14.99 24.45
CA ASN A 81 9.18 -15.60 25.29
C ASN A 81 8.61 -16.48 26.41
N GLY A 82 7.39 -16.21 26.84
CA GLY A 82 6.67 -16.96 27.87
C GLY A 82 5.98 -18.24 27.38
N LEU A 83 5.95 -18.49 26.06
CA LEU A 83 5.51 -19.77 25.52
C LEU A 83 6.49 -20.89 25.92
N ASP A 84 5.96 -22.09 26.14
CA ASP A 84 6.77 -23.30 26.27
C ASP A 84 7.67 -23.46 25.04
N ALA A 85 8.89 -23.97 25.23
CA ALA A 85 9.93 -23.93 24.20
C ALA A 85 9.51 -24.63 22.89
N ASP A 86 8.86 -25.79 22.99
CA ASP A 86 8.37 -26.55 21.84
C ASP A 86 7.22 -25.83 21.11
N VAL A 87 6.31 -25.19 21.85
CA VAL A 87 5.24 -24.37 21.28
C VAL A 87 5.80 -23.15 20.57
N ARG A 88 6.78 -22.47 21.17
CA ARG A 88 7.43 -21.30 20.57
C ARG A 88 8.16 -21.66 19.28
N ASP A 89 8.91 -22.75 19.30
CA ASP A 89 9.67 -23.21 18.14
C ASP A 89 8.71 -23.58 17.00
N GLN A 90 7.64 -24.33 17.30
CA GLN A 90 6.62 -24.66 16.31
C GLN A 90 5.91 -23.41 15.76
N PHE A 91 5.57 -22.45 16.63
CA PHE A 91 4.97 -21.18 16.21
C PHE A 91 5.88 -20.42 15.24
N LEU A 92 7.17 -20.29 15.55
CA LEU A 92 8.13 -19.58 14.70
C LEU A 92 8.39 -20.30 13.38
N THR A 93 8.41 -21.64 13.36
CA THR A 93 8.49 -22.42 12.12
C THR A 93 7.30 -22.13 11.22
N ILE A 94 6.06 -22.27 11.74
CA ILE A 94 4.85 -21.99 10.96
C ILE A 94 4.82 -20.54 10.50
N PHE A 95 5.21 -19.61 11.37
CA PHE A 95 5.26 -18.19 11.04
C PHE A 95 6.17 -17.90 9.83
N ASN A 96 7.38 -18.49 9.80
CA ASN A 96 8.31 -18.33 8.70
C ASN A 96 7.79 -18.98 7.41
N GLU A 97 7.31 -20.23 7.49
CA GLU A 97 6.79 -20.97 6.33
C GLU A 97 5.59 -20.25 5.69
N VAL A 98 4.65 -19.76 6.50
CA VAL A 98 3.49 -19.01 6.01
C VAL A 98 3.92 -17.66 5.44
N THR A 99 4.90 -16.98 6.05
CA THR A 99 5.43 -15.71 5.50
C THR A 99 6.03 -15.92 4.11
N GLU A 100 6.88 -16.94 3.94
CA GLU A 100 7.48 -17.27 2.64
C GLU A 100 6.41 -17.62 1.59
N LEU A 101 5.46 -18.49 1.95
CA LEU A 101 4.37 -18.90 1.07
C LEU A 101 3.54 -17.70 0.62
N ARG A 102 3.08 -16.86 1.55
CA ARG A 102 2.22 -15.72 1.24
C ARG A 102 2.95 -14.64 0.46
N ASN A 103 4.24 -14.44 0.69
CA ASN A 103 5.05 -13.53 -0.11
C ASN A 103 5.17 -14.02 -1.56
N ALA A 104 5.41 -15.31 -1.77
CA ALA A 104 5.49 -15.90 -3.11
C ALA A 104 4.15 -15.82 -3.89
N GLU A 105 3.02 -15.85 -3.19
CA GLU A 105 1.68 -15.77 -3.80
C GLU A 105 1.19 -14.32 -4.04
N SER A 106 1.75 -13.35 -3.33
CA SER A 106 1.21 -11.98 -3.23
C SER A 106 0.98 -11.29 -4.59
N TYR A 107 1.93 -11.43 -5.52
CA TYR A 107 1.82 -10.87 -6.87
C TYR A 107 0.68 -11.51 -7.65
N ALA A 108 0.63 -12.85 -7.70
CA ALA A 108 -0.41 -13.59 -8.42
C ALA A 108 -1.81 -13.26 -7.88
N VAL A 109 -1.96 -13.13 -6.56
CA VAL A 109 -3.21 -12.71 -5.93
C VAL A 109 -3.63 -11.30 -6.36
N ASN A 110 -2.70 -10.35 -6.42
CA ASN A 110 -3.02 -8.99 -6.88
C ASN A 110 -3.40 -8.96 -8.36
N GLN A 111 -2.70 -9.70 -9.23
CA GLN A 111 -3.05 -9.78 -10.65
C GLN A 111 -4.43 -10.41 -10.86
N ALA A 112 -4.76 -11.47 -10.11
CA ALA A 112 -6.09 -12.09 -10.15
C ALA A 112 -7.19 -11.11 -9.71
N ASN A 113 -6.96 -10.34 -8.64
CA ASN A 113 -7.93 -9.35 -8.17
C ASN A 113 -8.08 -8.15 -9.12
N ARG A 114 -6.99 -7.72 -9.77
CA ARG A 114 -7.04 -6.72 -10.85
C ARG A 114 -7.95 -7.19 -11.98
N GLN A 115 -7.81 -8.45 -12.42
CA GLN A 115 -8.68 -9.03 -13.43
C GLN A 115 -10.13 -9.13 -12.95
N ALA A 116 -10.34 -9.55 -11.70
CA ALA A 116 -11.68 -9.66 -11.13
C ALA A 116 -12.41 -8.30 -11.02
N ILE A 117 -11.69 -7.19 -10.82
CA ILE A 117 -12.26 -5.84 -10.90
C ILE A 117 -12.75 -5.53 -12.32
N ILE A 118 -11.93 -5.83 -13.34
CA ILE A 118 -12.28 -5.62 -14.75
C ILE A 118 -13.50 -6.49 -15.14
N ASP A 119 -13.50 -7.75 -14.75
CA ASP A 119 -14.59 -8.70 -15.02
C ASP A 119 -15.90 -8.27 -14.33
N ALA A 120 -15.81 -7.59 -13.19
CA ALA A 120 -16.95 -7.00 -12.48
C ALA A 120 -17.41 -5.65 -13.09
N GLY A 121 -16.77 -5.17 -14.17
CA GLY A 121 -17.12 -3.95 -14.88
C GLY A 121 -16.41 -2.68 -14.38
N GLY A 122 -15.41 -2.82 -13.49
CA GLY A 122 -14.59 -1.70 -13.03
C GLY A 122 -13.63 -1.21 -14.13
N GLU A 123 -13.44 0.11 -14.23
CA GLU A 123 -12.51 0.69 -15.18
C GLU A 123 -11.07 0.67 -14.62
N VAL A 124 -10.14 0.05 -15.35
CA VAL A 124 -8.71 0.08 -15.03
C VAL A 124 -7.94 0.82 -16.11
N ARG A 125 -7.21 1.86 -15.70
CA ARG A 125 -6.41 2.74 -16.56
C ARG A 125 -4.93 2.47 -16.33
N THR A 126 -4.12 2.62 -17.37
CA THR A 126 -2.66 2.47 -17.29
C THR A 126 -1.97 3.78 -17.68
N LEU A 127 -0.78 4.02 -17.14
CA LEU A 127 0.04 5.18 -17.51
C LEU A 127 1.02 4.84 -18.64
N THR A 128 1.24 5.78 -19.56
CA THR A 128 2.47 5.74 -20.39
C THR A 128 3.69 6.07 -19.54
N SER A 129 4.89 5.80 -20.06
CA SER A 129 6.15 6.14 -19.37
C SER A 129 6.26 7.64 -19.09
N GLU A 130 5.85 8.49 -20.02
CA GLU A 130 5.87 9.94 -19.87
C GLU A 130 4.89 10.39 -18.78
N GLN A 131 3.68 9.83 -18.77
CA GLN A 131 2.70 10.11 -17.73
C GLN A 131 3.23 9.65 -16.37
N ARG A 132 3.80 8.45 -16.27
CA ARG A 132 4.40 7.93 -15.05
C ARG A 132 5.54 8.82 -14.55
N GLN A 133 6.35 9.37 -15.45
CA GLN A 133 7.42 10.29 -15.06
C GLN A 133 6.88 11.56 -14.39
N LEU A 134 5.74 12.09 -14.84
CA LEU A 134 5.09 13.23 -14.16
C LEU A 134 4.69 12.90 -12.71
N TRP A 135 4.21 11.67 -12.46
CA TRP A 135 3.90 11.19 -11.10
C TRP A 135 5.15 11.12 -10.23
N VAL A 136 6.24 10.57 -10.79
CA VAL A 136 7.54 10.48 -10.10
C VAL A 136 8.07 11.88 -9.77
N ASP A 137 8.09 12.80 -10.74
CA ASP A 137 8.63 14.14 -10.55
C ASP A 137 7.83 14.96 -9.53
N ALA A 138 6.50 14.79 -9.51
CA ALA A 138 5.65 15.45 -8.53
C ALA A 138 5.89 14.94 -7.10
N MET A 139 6.05 13.63 -6.90
CA MET A 139 6.12 13.03 -5.56
C MET A 139 7.52 12.85 -5.00
N LYS A 140 8.55 12.67 -5.84
CA LYS A 140 9.93 12.44 -5.39
C LYS A 140 10.48 13.53 -4.44
N PRO A 141 10.14 14.83 -4.59
CA PRO A 141 10.58 15.86 -3.65
C PRO A 141 10.10 15.64 -2.20
N VAL A 142 9.07 14.81 -1.99
CA VAL A 142 8.59 14.48 -0.65
C VAL A 142 9.64 13.75 0.18
N TRP A 143 10.53 12.96 -0.45
CA TRP A 143 11.55 12.19 0.26
C TRP A 143 12.48 13.09 1.08
N SER A 144 12.89 14.23 0.52
CA SER A 144 13.75 15.19 1.21
C SER A 144 13.10 15.81 2.45
N LYS A 145 11.76 15.83 2.54
CA LYS A 145 11.05 16.32 3.74
C LYS A 145 11.20 15.38 4.94
N PHE A 146 11.40 14.09 4.69
CA PHE A 146 11.45 13.04 5.72
C PHE A 146 12.83 12.38 5.84
N GLU A 147 13.82 12.86 5.10
CA GLU A 147 15.18 12.29 5.08
C GLU A 147 15.83 12.27 6.47
N SER A 148 15.62 13.30 7.28
CA SER A 148 16.15 13.35 8.66
C SER A 148 15.54 12.29 9.57
N ASP A 149 14.26 11.97 9.38
CA ASP A 149 13.53 11.04 10.23
C ASP A 149 13.77 9.59 9.80
N VAL A 150 13.90 9.36 8.49
CA VAL A 150 14.09 8.03 7.88
C VAL A 150 15.58 7.64 7.83
N GLY A 151 16.48 8.61 7.71
CA GLY A 151 17.92 8.38 7.47
C GLY A 151 18.25 8.28 5.98
N ALA A 152 19.19 9.11 5.51
CA ALA A 152 19.60 9.17 4.10
C ALA A 152 20.17 7.83 3.61
N GLU A 153 20.85 7.09 4.48
CA GLU A 153 21.40 5.77 4.21
C GLU A 153 20.30 4.73 3.95
N ASN A 154 19.17 4.81 4.64
CA ASN A 154 18.04 3.89 4.44
C ASN A 154 17.35 4.18 3.11
N ILE A 155 17.16 5.45 2.76
CA ILE A 155 16.63 5.87 1.46
C ILE A 155 17.59 5.39 0.34
N ALA A 156 18.89 5.60 0.49
CA ALA A 156 19.88 5.16 -0.49
C ALA A 156 19.93 3.64 -0.64
N ALA A 157 19.85 2.89 0.47
CA ALA A 157 19.81 1.43 0.46
C ALA A 157 18.56 0.91 -0.29
N ALA A 158 17.39 1.49 -0.01
CA ALA A 158 16.15 1.15 -0.71
C ALA A 158 16.24 1.43 -2.22
N GLN A 159 16.83 2.57 -2.62
CA GLN A 159 17.06 2.87 -4.05
C GLN A 159 17.99 1.87 -4.73
N LYS A 160 19.05 1.43 -4.04
CA LYS A 160 20.02 0.47 -4.59
C LYS A 160 19.40 -0.89 -4.93
N ILE A 161 18.40 -1.34 -4.15
CA ILE A 161 17.70 -2.62 -4.40
C ILE A 161 17.05 -2.61 -5.79
N ASN A 162 16.47 -1.48 -6.21
CA ASN A 162 15.84 -1.36 -7.54
C ASN A 162 16.85 -1.32 -8.70
N MET A 163 18.13 -1.01 -8.43
CA MET A 163 19.19 -0.96 -9.45
C MET A 163 19.89 -2.31 -9.64
N ALA A 164 19.71 -3.24 -8.70
CA ALA A 164 20.35 -4.54 -8.70
C ALA A 164 19.49 -5.66 -9.32
N ASN A 165 18.23 -5.36 -9.62
CA ASN A 165 17.27 -6.21 -10.33
C ASN A 165 17.08 -5.70 -11.76
#